data_AF-A0A552J8N5-F1
#
_entry.id   AF-A0A552J8N5-F1
#
_cell.length_a   1.000
_cell.length_b   1.000
_cell.length_c   1.000
_cell.angle_alpha   90.00
_cell.angle_beta   90.00
_cell.angle_gamma   90.00
#
_symmetry.space_group_name_H-M   'P 1'
#
loop_
_entity.id
_entity.type
_entity.pdbx_description
1 polymer ?
#
loop_
_entity_poly.entity_id
_entity_poly.type
_entity_poly.pdbx_seq_one_letter_code
_entity_poly.pdbx_strand_id
1 'polypeptide(L)'
;MKKLTHLLLPLGITVGLCLNIAPASAASLRVRKVIPDSALSIDGFGSKSNSGNLQADIPVDSTIKGAYLYAASVWSNPVYGVTFNGNALSLSSATTLTPDNNPATTVVWDVTDIIASSFTGGLQNFSIVENGDNDGEVLVVAYSNNSTQGFTSIILDGELAPQGDTVQFDFEPYTRGDFLVSLAISYSRQPSGQATVIDVTTNSTTNRPLTSSAGGQDDGEMDPGALITAGGIDDNPANPGPFDSPEDGPRIDDEYYNLALGNSANSAPFISSGDTFLRLKMVTQPMSLSKDDNIFGMFIASGFKVSPAPNPQSVPEPSMTLGIFGIGAIGALLSRLGKKS
;
A
#
# COMPACT_ATOMS: atom_id res chain seq x y z
N MET A 1 -47.68 50.14 42.31
CA MET A 1 -47.43 50.95 41.09
C MET A 1 -45.97 51.39 41.06
N LYS A 2 -45.15 50.78 40.18
CA LYS A 2 -44.07 51.39 39.39
C LYS A 2 -43.41 50.26 38.58
N LYS A 3 -43.53 50.36 37.25
CA LYS A 3 -42.89 49.47 36.26
C LYS A 3 -41.40 49.79 36.19
N LEU A 4 -40.54 48.78 36.03
CA LEU A 4 -39.20 48.97 35.47
C LEU A 4 -38.88 47.81 34.52
N THR A 5 -38.92 48.13 33.24
CA THR A 5 -38.41 47.36 32.11
C THR A 5 -36.89 47.46 32.04
N HIS A 6 -36.18 46.34 31.94
CA HIS A 6 -34.85 46.28 31.33
C HIS A 6 -34.71 45.02 30.48
N LEU A 7 -33.98 45.19 29.38
CA LEU A 7 -33.90 44.41 28.16
C LEU A 7 -32.40 44.09 27.92
N LEU A 8 -32.08 42.87 27.44
CA LEU A 8 -30.81 42.36 26.87
C LEU A 8 -29.62 42.18 27.86
N LEU A 9 -28.70 41.21 27.75
CA LEU A 9 -28.23 40.28 26.71
C LEU A 9 -27.86 38.91 27.34
N PRO A 10 -27.93 37.75 26.63
CA PRO A 10 -27.08 36.61 26.93
C PRO A 10 -25.72 36.78 26.23
N LEU A 11 -24.66 36.81 27.05
CA LEU A 11 -23.26 36.76 26.63
C LEU A 11 -22.97 35.35 26.11
N GLY A 12 -23.01 35.15 24.79
CA GLY A 12 -22.63 33.89 24.14
C GLY A 12 -21.11 33.74 24.18
N ILE A 13 -20.61 32.85 25.04
CA ILE A 13 -19.23 32.37 24.99
C ILE A 13 -19.15 31.34 23.86
N THR A 14 -18.68 31.75 22.69
CA THR A 14 -18.26 30.84 21.63
C THR A 14 -16.92 30.23 22.01
N VAL A 15 -16.95 28.99 22.51
CA VAL A 15 -15.76 28.14 22.59
C VAL A 15 -15.39 27.78 21.15
N GLY A 16 -14.35 28.41 20.62
CA GLY A 16 -13.78 28.09 19.32
C GLY A 16 -13.15 26.70 19.37
N LEU A 17 -13.88 25.69 18.90
CA LEU A 17 -13.35 24.37 18.60
C LEU A 17 -12.35 24.53 17.44
N CYS A 18 -11.05 24.65 17.75
CA CYS A 18 -10.02 24.54 16.73
C CYS A 18 -9.97 23.08 16.28
N LEU A 19 -10.69 22.77 15.20
CA LEU A 19 -10.45 21.56 14.43
C LEU A 19 -9.04 21.69 13.84
N ASN A 20 -8.08 21.01 14.44
CA ASN A 20 -6.80 20.72 13.78
C ASN A 20 -7.11 19.78 12.62
N ILE A 21 -7.46 20.33 11.46
CA ILE A 21 -7.51 19.58 10.22
C ILE A 21 -6.04 19.42 9.84
N ALA A 22 -5.46 18.27 10.18
CA ALA A 22 -4.16 17.90 9.64
C ALA A 22 -4.26 17.96 8.11
N PRO A 23 -3.27 18.53 7.40
CA PRO A 23 -3.22 18.39 5.95
C PRO A 23 -3.22 16.90 5.65
N ALA A 24 -3.99 16.47 4.64
CA ALA A 24 -3.88 15.10 4.21
C ALA A 24 -2.45 14.84 3.75
N SER A 25 -1.83 13.82 4.33
CA SER A 25 -0.53 13.37 3.89
C SER A 25 -0.61 13.00 2.41
N ALA A 26 0.38 13.38 1.61
CA ALA A 26 0.53 12.79 0.28
C ALA A 26 0.69 11.28 0.45
N ALA A 27 0.03 10.48 -0.39
CA ALA A 27 0.17 9.04 -0.35
C ALA A 27 1.65 8.64 -0.51
N SER A 28 2.09 7.77 0.39
CA SER A 28 3.46 7.34 0.56
C SER A 28 3.82 6.25 -0.44
N LEU A 29 2.85 5.42 -0.83
CA LEU A 29 2.95 4.55 -2.00
C LEU A 29 2.50 5.31 -3.25
N ARG A 30 3.34 5.29 -4.29
CA ARG A 30 3.13 5.98 -5.56
C ARG A 30 3.09 4.98 -6.70
N VAL A 31 2.27 5.26 -7.71
CA VAL A 31 2.21 4.42 -8.90
C VAL A 31 3.55 4.50 -9.64
N ARG A 32 4.29 3.38 -9.68
CA ARG A 32 5.47 3.19 -10.53
C ARG A 32 5.07 2.82 -11.94
N LYS A 33 4.16 1.85 -12.09
CA LYS A 33 3.70 1.36 -13.39
C LYS A 33 2.22 1.04 -13.38
N VAL A 34 1.59 1.31 -14.52
CA VAL A 34 0.31 0.73 -14.94
C VAL A 34 0.61 -0.04 -16.22
N ILE A 35 0.34 -1.34 -16.21
CA ILE A 35 0.72 -2.27 -17.27
C ILE A 35 -0.57 -2.91 -17.78
N PRO A 36 -1.05 -2.55 -18.98
CA PRO A 36 -2.23 -3.18 -19.56
C PRO A 36 -1.89 -4.57 -20.10
N ASP A 37 -2.92 -5.42 -20.17
CA ASP A 37 -2.89 -6.79 -20.67
C ASP A 37 -1.83 -7.65 -19.97
N SER A 38 -1.66 -7.46 -18.66
CA SER A 38 -0.65 -8.16 -17.86
C SER A 38 -1.21 -8.78 -16.57
N ALA A 39 -0.47 -9.77 -16.08
CA ALA A 39 -0.57 -10.32 -14.74
C ALA A 39 0.78 -10.18 -14.03
N LEU A 40 0.80 -10.49 -12.73
CA LEU A 40 1.99 -10.42 -11.88
C LEU A 40 2.35 -11.81 -11.36
N SER A 41 3.65 -12.06 -11.23
CA SER A 41 4.23 -13.11 -10.41
C SER A 41 5.14 -12.43 -9.39
N ILE A 42 4.94 -12.76 -8.11
CA ILE A 42 5.56 -12.07 -6.98
C ILE A 42 6.11 -13.13 -6.05
N ASP A 43 7.30 -12.89 -5.51
CA ASP A 43 7.94 -13.78 -4.53
C ASP A 43 8.82 -12.97 -3.59
N GLY A 44 8.89 -13.41 -2.33
CA GLY A 44 9.75 -12.85 -1.29
C GLY A 44 10.89 -13.79 -0.93
N PHE A 45 11.98 -13.22 -0.43
CA PHE A 45 13.08 -13.99 0.15
C PHE A 45 13.79 -13.20 1.24
N GLY A 46 13.99 -13.81 2.40
CA GLY A 46 14.87 -13.32 3.45
C GLY A 46 15.62 -14.46 4.13
N SER A 47 16.90 -14.26 4.46
CA SER A 47 17.66 -15.26 5.22
C SER A 47 18.89 -14.68 5.88
N LYS A 48 19.22 -15.18 7.07
CA LYS A 48 20.49 -14.87 7.75
C LYS A 48 21.72 -15.50 7.09
N SER A 49 21.51 -16.37 6.10
CA SER A 49 22.59 -16.95 5.29
C SER A 49 22.98 -16.07 4.09
N ASN A 50 22.21 -15.00 3.83
CA ASN A 50 22.41 -14.04 2.75
C ASN A 50 22.43 -14.69 1.35
N SER A 51 21.88 -15.89 1.19
CA SER A 51 21.82 -16.57 -0.11
C SER A 51 20.62 -17.51 -0.22
N GLY A 52 19.98 -17.54 -1.37
CA GLY A 52 18.82 -18.38 -1.62
C GLY A 52 18.27 -18.22 -3.03
N ASN A 53 16.95 -18.32 -3.16
CA ASN A 53 16.27 -18.16 -4.43
C ASN A 53 15.02 -17.32 -4.26
N LEU A 54 14.75 -16.50 -5.26
CA LEU A 54 13.43 -15.96 -5.55
C LEU A 54 12.82 -16.77 -6.69
N GLN A 55 11.51 -16.79 -6.78
CA GLN A 55 10.75 -17.55 -7.76
C GLN A 55 9.96 -16.63 -8.70
N ALA A 56 9.71 -17.13 -9.90
CA ALA A 56 8.67 -16.57 -10.76
C ALA A 56 7.91 -17.71 -11.45
N ASP A 57 6.57 -17.64 -11.44
CA ASP A 57 5.68 -18.55 -12.17
C ASP A 57 5.04 -17.81 -13.33
N ILE A 58 5.62 -18.01 -14.51
CA ILE A 58 5.27 -17.27 -15.72
C ILE A 58 4.89 -18.29 -16.78
N PRO A 59 3.66 -18.30 -17.32
CA PRO A 59 3.27 -19.25 -18.35
C PRO A 59 4.22 -19.22 -19.55
N VAL A 60 4.42 -20.39 -20.18
CA VAL A 60 5.14 -20.50 -21.45
C VAL A 60 4.55 -19.53 -22.50
N ASP A 61 5.39 -19.08 -23.43
CA ASP A 61 5.03 -18.12 -24.49
C ASP A 61 4.58 -16.73 -23.98
N SER A 62 4.84 -16.41 -22.71
CA SER A 62 4.63 -15.05 -22.18
C SER A 62 5.74 -14.09 -22.61
N THR A 63 5.40 -12.81 -22.65
CA THR A 63 6.35 -11.70 -22.80
C THR A 63 6.52 -11.00 -21.47
N ILE A 64 7.75 -10.80 -21.02
CA ILE A 64 8.04 -9.97 -19.84
C ILE A 64 7.78 -8.50 -20.18
N LYS A 65 6.93 -7.84 -19.38
CA LYS A 65 6.58 -6.42 -19.51
C LYS A 65 7.36 -5.52 -18.56
N GLY A 66 7.88 -6.10 -17.49
CA GLY A 66 8.81 -5.49 -16.55
C GLY A 66 9.11 -6.47 -15.43
N ALA A 67 10.31 -6.41 -14.87
CA ALA A 67 10.66 -7.11 -13.66
C ALA A 67 11.43 -6.18 -12.72
N TYR A 68 11.04 -6.17 -11.46
CA TYR A 68 11.58 -5.27 -10.44
C TYR A 68 12.01 -6.08 -9.24
N LEU A 69 13.27 -5.94 -8.84
CA LEU A 69 13.81 -6.56 -7.64
C LEU A 69 13.95 -5.47 -6.58
N TYR A 70 13.21 -5.63 -5.48
CA TYR A 70 13.29 -4.77 -4.31
C TYR A 70 14.23 -5.39 -3.28
N ALA A 71 14.98 -4.57 -2.55
CA ALA A 71 15.69 -4.98 -1.34
C ALA A 71 15.47 -3.94 -0.24
N ALA A 72 15.16 -4.42 0.96
CA ALA A 72 14.92 -3.57 2.13
C ALA A 72 16.09 -3.69 3.11
N SER A 73 16.52 -2.57 3.69
CA SER A 73 17.54 -2.57 4.73
C SER A 73 16.99 -3.15 6.02
N VAL A 74 17.86 -3.75 6.83
CA VAL A 74 17.61 -3.84 8.27
C VAL A 74 17.38 -2.43 8.83
N TRP A 75 16.44 -2.29 9.77
CA TRP A 75 16.07 -1.01 10.37
C TRP A 75 17.26 -0.12 10.75
N SER A 76 17.29 1.11 10.23
CA SER A 76 18.37 2.10 10.45
C SER A 76 19.76 1.70 9.95
N ASN A 77 19.91 0.60 9.22
CA ASN A 77 21.14 0.20 8.54
C ASN A 77 21.09 0.58 7.05
N PRO A 78 22.23 0.63 6.35
CA PRO A 78 22.22 0.78 4.89
C PRO A 78 21.65 -0.48 4.22
N VAL A 79 21.00 -0.30 3.07
CA VAL A 79 20.75 -1.38 2.12
C VAL A 79 22.07 -1.80 1.48
N TYR A 80 22.26 -3.08 1.21
CA TYR A 80 23.38 -3.62 0.46
C TYR A 80 22.96 -4.07 -0.94
N GLY A 81 23.88 -3.97 -1.90
CA GLY A 81 23.64 -4.53 -3.24
C GLY A 81 23.59 -6.06 -3.21
N VAL A 82 23.13 -6.66 -4.29
CA VAL A 82 22.93 -8.12 -4.38
C VAL A 82 23.58 -8.69 -5.64
N THR A 83 23.74 -10.00 -5.70
CA THR A 83 24.00 -10.75 -6.95
C THR A 83 22.76 -11.54 -7.30
N PHE A 84 22.06 -11.12 -8.36
CA PHE A 84 20.81 -11.73 -8.80
C PHE A 84 21.01 -12.52 -10.09
N ASN A 85 20.73 -13.82 -10.03
CA ASN A 85 20.92 -14.78 -11.11
C ASN A 85 22.30 -14.66 -11.80
N GLY A 86 23.36 -14.52 -10.99
CA GLY A 86 24.74 -14.34 -11.44
C GLY A 86 25.12 -12.91 -11.88
N ASN A 87 24.19 -11.97 -11.87
CA ASN A 87 24.44 -10.56 -12.22
C ASN A 87 24.61 -9.72 -10.95
N ALA A 88 25.73 -9.00 -10.85
CA ALA A 88 25.97 -8.09 -9.73
C ALA A 88 25.13 -6.81 -9.89
N LEU A 89 24.27 -6.53 -8.91
CA LEU A 89 23.41 -5.35 -8.83
C LEU A 89 23.94 -4.41 -7.75
N SER A 90 24.64 -3.36 -8.20
CA SER A 90 25.20 -2.35 -7.30
C SER A 90 24.12 -1.41 -6.77
N LEU A 91 24.30 -0.85 -5.56
CA LEU A 91 23.42 0.22 -5.06
C LEU A 91 23.44 1.46 -5.95
N SER A 92 24.56 1.76 -6.61
CA SER A 92 24.65 2.92 -7.52
C SER A 92 23.76 2.80 -8.77
N SER A 93 23.33 1.59 -9.13
CA SER A 93 22.37 1.34 -10.20
C SER A 93 20.94 1.13 -9.70
N ALA A 94 20.73 1.16 -8.38
CA ALA A 94 19.41 1.06 -7.76
C ALA A 94 18.71 2.43 -7.73
N THR A 95 17.40 2.41 -7.65
CA THR A 95 16.60 3.59 -7.27
C THR A 95 16.17 3.43 -5.82
N THR A 96 16.57 4.32 -4.93
CA THR A 96 16.00 4.40 -3.58
C THR A 96 14.54 4.85 -3.67
N LEU A 97 13.65 4.14 -2.98
CA LEU A 97 12.23 4.47 -2.95
C LEU A 97 12.02 5.80 -2.22
N THR A 98 11.06 6.59 -2.70
CA THR A 98 10.64 7.82 -2.06
C THR A 98 9.13 8.00 -2.20
N PRO A 99 8.44 8.64 -1.24
CA PRO A 99 8.96 9.14 0.04
C PRO A 99 9.45 8.02 0.95
N ASP A 100 10.55 8.29 1.64
CA ASP A 100 11.06 7.49 2.75
C ASP A 100 10.50 8.13 4.02
N ASN A 101 9.54 7.43 4.63
CA ASN A 101 8.88 7.86 5.87
C ASN A 101 9.23 6.94 7.04
N ASN A 102 10.18 6.01 6.83
CA ASN A 102 10.47 4.91 7.70
C ASN A 102 12.01 4.81 7.90
N PRO A 103 12.52 4.54 9.11
CA PRO A 103 13.96 4.34 9.29
C PRO A 103 14.57 3.18 8.48
N ALA A 104 13.78 2.26 7.95
CA ALA A 104 14.21 1.30 6.93
C ALA A 104 14.17 1.95 5.55
N THR A 105 15.24 1.78 4.77
CA THR A 105 15.30 2.21 3.38
C THR A 105 15.07 1.01 2.46
N THR A 106 14.29 1.22 1.40
CA THR A 106 14.12 0.23 0.34
C THR A 106 14.69 0.76 -0.99
N VAL A 107 15.35 -0.10 -1.73
CA VAL A 107 15.79 0.18 -3.11
C VAL A 107 15.13 -0.77 -4.10
N VAL A 108 15.09 -0.36 -5.36
CA VAL A 108 14.61 -1.20 -6.47
C VAL A 108 15.58 -1.18 -7.65
N TRP A 109 15.80 -2.34 -8.23
CA TRP A 109 16.47 -2.52 -9.53
C TRP A 109 15.46 -2.94 -10.59
N ASP A 110 15.62 -2.42 -11.80
CA ASP A 110 14.98 -2.99 -12.98
C ASP A 110 15.80 -4.19 -13.46
N VAL A 111 15.23 -5.38 -13.31
CA VAL A 111 15.85 -6.66 -13.67
C VAL A 111 15.15 -7.31 -14.86
N THR A 112 14.39 -6.51 -15.64
CA THR A 112 13.60 -6.98 -16.79
C THR A 112 14.43 -7.80 -17.76
N ASP A 113 15.60 -7.30 -18.16
CA ASP A 113 16.47 -7.97 -19.12
C ASP A 113 17.05 -9.29 -18.57
N ILE A 114 17.33 -9.35 -17.26
CA ILE A 114 17.81 -10.57 -16.60
C ILE A 114 16.73 -11.64 -16.71
N ILE A 115 15.50 -11.33 -16.24
CA ILE A 115 14.38 -12.28 -16.28
C ILE A 115 14.06 -12.68 -17.72
N ALA A 116 13.93 -11.70 -18.63
CA ALA A 116 13.58 -11.93 -20.03
C ALA A 116 14.60 -12.81 -20.77
N SER A 117 15.89 -12.74 -20.38
CA SER A 117 16.95 -13.53 -21.01
C SER A 117 17.04 -14.98 -20.52
N SER A 118 16.53 -15.28 -19.31
CA SER A 118 16.71 -16.58 -18.66
C SER A 118 15.42 -17.36 -18.41
N PHE A 119 14.24 -16.72 -18.44
CA PHE A 119 12.98 -17.44 -18.21
C PHE A 119 12.70 -18.44 -19.34
N THR A 120 12.14 -19.59 -18.98
CA THR A 120 11.75 -20.64 -19.94
C THR A 120 10.28 -21.07 -19.83
N GLY A 121 9.52 -20.47 -18.90
CA GLY A 121 8.12 -20.76 -18.59
C GLY A 121 7.90 -21.70 -17.40
N GLY A 122 6.74 -21.58 -16.75
CA GLY A 122 6.40 -22.20 -15.47
C GLY A 122 7.11 -21.57 -14.27
N LEU A 123 7.02 -22.23 -13.11
CA LEU A 123 7.73 -21.89 -11.88
C LEU A 123 9.24 -22.08 -12.03
N GLN A 124 10.02 -21.04 -11.76
CA GLN A 124 11.48 -21.04 -11.88
C GLN A 124 12.15 -20.32 -10.74
N ASN A 125 13.32 -20.83 -10.34
CA ASN A 125 14.16 -20.22 -9.32
C ASN A 125 15.22 -19.31 -9.95
N PHE A 126 15.44 -18.17 -9.32
CA PHE A 126 16.47 -17.19 -9.61
C PHE A 126 17.33 -17.03 -8.36
N SER A 127 18.62 -17.37 -8.46
CA SER A 127 19.51 -17.30 -7.30
C SER A 127 19.69 -15.86 -6.83
N ILE A 128 19.68 -15.62 -5.53
CA ILE A 128 19.98 -14.33 -4.92
C ILE A 128 21.09 -14.51 -3.89
N VAL A 129 22.04 -13.58 -3.85
CA VAL A 129 23.09 -13.50 -2.83
C VAL A 129 23.22 -12.04 -2.40
N GLU A 130 23.03 -11.75 -1.12
CA GLU A 130 23.20 -10.41 -0.58
C GLU A 130 24.68 -10.14 -0.32
N ASN A 131 25.16 -8.92 -0.64
CA ASN A 131 26.56 -8.54 -0.36
C ASN A 131 26.77 -8.02 1.07
N GLY A 132 25.71 -8.04 1.89
CA GLY A 132 25.63 -7.64 3.28
C GLY A 132 24.17 -7.82 3.74
N ASP A 133 23.92 -7.74 5.05
CA ASP A 133 22.60 -8.06 5.61
C ASP A 133 21.52 -7.06 5.13
N ASN A 134 20.61 -7.53 4.29
CA ASN A 134 19.32 -6.89 4.03
C ASN A 134 18.24 -7.60 4.88
N ASP A 135 17.09 -6.96 5.11
CA ASP A 135 15.95 -7.67 5.71
C ASP A 135 15.31 -8.67 4.75
N GLY A 136 15.54 -8.47 3.44
CA GLY A 136 15.18 -9.39 2.39
C GLY A 136 14.92 -8.68 1.07
N GLU A 137 14.54 -9.49 0.08
CA GLU A 137 14.22 -9.09 -1.28
C GLU A 137 12.82 -9.51 -1.69
N VAL A 138 12.25 -8.76 -2.63
CA VAL A 138 10.98 -9.11 -3.27
C VAL A 138 11.13 -8.95 -4.78
N LEU A 139 10.81 -10.01 -5.52
CA LEU A 139 10.79 -10.01 -6.98
C LEU A 139 9.37 -9.82 -7.48
N VAL A 140 9.14 -8.82 -8.33
CA VAL A 140 7.86 -8.59 -8.99
C VAL A 140 8.05 -8.66 -10.50
N VAL A 141 7.44 -9.65 -11.14
CA VAL A 141 7.49 -9.83 -12.59
C VAL A 141 6.10 -9.61 -13.20
N ALA A 142 5.99 -8.57 -14.03
CA ALA A 142 4.83 -8.35 -14.88
C ALA A 142 5.03 -9.06 -16.22
N TYR A 143 4.06 -9.88 -16.62
CA TYR A 143 4.09 -10.60 -17.89
C TYR A 143 2.76 -10.48 -18.64
N SER A 144 2.81 -10.68 -19.96
CA SER A 144 1.62 -10.74 -20.79
C SER A 144 1.61 -11.98 -21.68
N ASN A 145 0.42 -12.52 -21.91
CA ASN A 145 0.16 -13.53 -22.93
C ASN A 145 -1.33 -13.42 -23.36
N ASN A 146 -1.88 -14.44 -24.01
CA ASN A 146 -3.27 -14.41 -24.44
C ASN A 146 -4.28 -14.47 -23.27
N SER A 147 -3.93 -15.09 -22.13
CA SER A 147 -4.82 -15.17 -20.97
C SER A 147 -4.82 -13.92 -20.10
N THR A 148 -3.82 -13.03 -20.25
CA THR A 148 -3.78 -11.75 -19.52
C THR A 148 -4.52 -10.62 -20.25
N GLN A 149 -5.08 -10.89 -21.44
CA GLN A 149 -5.81 -9.88 -22.21
C GLN A 149 -7.00 -9.33 -21.43
N GLY A 150 -7.08 -8.00 -21.31
CA GLY A 150 -8.10 -7.32 -20.53
C GLY A 150 -7.81 -7.22 -19.02
N PHE A 151 -6.68 -7.75 -18.55
CA PHE A 151 -6.20 -7.47 -17.20
C PHE A 151 -5.35 -6.20 -17.18
N THR A 152 -5.25 -5.57 -16.02
CA THR A 152 -4.29 -4.52 -15.76
C THR A 152 -3.51 -4.88 -14.50
N SER A 153 -2.19 -4.72 -14.56
CA SER A 153 -1.34 -4.73 -13.38
C SER A 153 -0.95 -3.33 -12.98
N ILE A 154 -0.95 -3.04 -11.68
CA ILE A 154 -0.44 -1.79 -11.12
C ILE A 154 0.64 -2.13 -10.11
N ILE A 155 1.78 -1.46 -10.22
CA ILE A 155 2.87 -1.53 -9.24
C ILE A 155 2.91 -0.17 -8.55
N LEU A 156 2.66 -0.18 -7.24
CA LEU A 156 2.83 0.97 -6.37
C LEU A 156 3.98 0.70 -5.41
N ASP A 157 4.86 1.67 -5.25
CA ASP A 157 5.95 1.59 -4.29
C ASP A 157 6.32 2.95 -3.72
N GLY A 158 7.09 2.91 -2.65
CA GLY A 158 7.40 4.00 -1.74
C GLY A 158 7.64 3.39 -0.37
N GLU A 159 7.37 4.11 0.70
CA GLU A 159 7.40 3.56 2.06
C GLU A 159 6.27 4.15 2.88
N LEU A 160 5.35 3.31 3.32
CA LEU A 160 4.19 3.72 4.10
C LEU A 160 4.63 4.43 5.38
N ALA A 161 4.03 5.58 5.68
CA ALA A 161 4.26 6.24 6.94
C ALA A 161 3.84 5.32 8.11
N PRO A 162 4.65 5.16 9.17
CA PRO A 162 4.31 4.31 10.32
C PRO A 162 3.04 4.72 11.08
N GLN A 163 2.56 5.95 10.87
CA GLN A 163 1.30 6.41 11.45
C GLN A 163 0.07 5.99 10.62
N GLY A 164 0.31 5.27 9.53
CA GLY A 164 -0.68 4.86 8.56
C GLY A 164 -0.80 5.84 7.40
N ASP A 165 -1.41 5.35 6.33
CA ASP A 165 -1.69 6.10 5.13
C ASP A 165 -2.98 5.63 4.47
N THR A 166 -3.42 6.38 3.47
CA THR A 166 -4.53 6.02 2.61
C THR A 166 -4.08 6.07 1.16
N VAL A 167 -4.11 4.91 0.51
CA VAL A 167 -3.88 4.80 -0.92
C VAL A 167 -5.23 4.70 -1.63
N GLN A 168 -5.43 5.52 -2.65
CA GLN A 168 -6.59 5.44 -3.52
C GLN A 168 -6.14 5.44 -4.97
N PHE A 169 -6.79 4.62 -5.79
CA PHE A 169 -6.71 4.69 -7.23
C PHE A 169 -8.09 4.49 -7.84
N ASP A 170 -8.32 5.21 -8.93
CA ASP A 170 -9.56 5.21 -9.67
C ASP A 170 -9.39 4.38 -10.96
N PHE A 171 -10.43 3.68 -11.38
CA PHE A 171 -10.45 2.82 -12.56
C PHE A 171 -11.80 2.89 -13.28
N GLU A 172 -11.82 2.43 -14.53
CA GLU A 172 -13.09 2.17 -15.23
C GLU A 172 -13.91 1.15 -14.45
N PRO A 173 -15.26 1.24 -14.46
CA PRO A 173 -16.12 0.38 -13.67
C PRO A 173 -15.68 -1.09 -13.68
N TYR A 174 -15.38 -1.61 -12.49
CA TYR A 174 -15.01 -3.00 -12.30
C TYR A 174 -16.13 -3.91 -12.81
N THR A 175 -15.77 -4.98 -13.53
CA THR A 175 -16.75 -5.85 -14.16
C THR A 175 -16.93 -7.14 -13.38
N ARG A 176 -15.88 -7.97 -13.30
CA ARG A 176 -15.85 -9.27 -12.63
C ARG A 176 -14.44 -9.85 -12.65
N GLY A 177 -14.26 -10.99 -11.98
CA GLY A 177 -13.01 -11.74 -11.95
C GLY A 177 -12.40 -11.68 -10.56
N ASP A 178 -11.12 -12.04 -10.47
CA ASP A 178 -10.35 -11.81 -9.26
C ASP A 178 -9.86 -10.36 -9.24
N PHE A 179 -9.78 -9.81 -8.03
CA PHE A 179 -9.15 -8.52 -7.78
C PHE A 179 -8.03 -8.74 -6.78
N LEU A 180 -6.86 -9.06 -7.31
CA LEU A 180 -5.71 -9.49 -6.52
C LEU A 180 -4.93 -8.27 -6.05
N VAL A 181 -4.62 -8.25 -4.76
CA VAL A 181 -3.77 -7.25 -4.11
C VAL A 181 -2.71 -8.02 -3.31
N SER A 182 -1.45 -7.68 -3.53
CA SER A 182 -0.30 -8.18 -2.80
C SER A 182 0.40 -7.01 -2.12
N LEU A 183 0.92 -7.23 -0.92
CA LEU A 183 1.78 -6.29 -0.21
C LEU A 183 3.18 -6.87 -0.07
N ALA A 184 4.17 -5.98 -0.01
CA ALA A 184 5.52 -6.32 0.41
C ALA A 184 5.91 -5.48 1.63
N ILE A 185 6.34 -6.16 2.69
CA ILE A 185 6.55 -5.58 4.01
C ILE A 185 7.89 -6.07 4.56
N SER A 186 8.77 -5.13 4.94
CA SER A 186 10.02 -5.45 5.63
C SER A 186 9.96 -5.06 7.10
N TYR A 187 10.94 -5.57 7.85
CA TYR A 187 11.08 -5.41 9.29
C TYR A 187 9.81 -5.79 10.06
N SER A 188 9.00 -6.67 9.48
CA SER A 188 7.78 -7.15 10.11
C SER A 188 8.04 -8.47 10.82
N ARG A 189 7.65 -8.56 12.09
CA ARG A 189 7.97 -9.70 12.95
C ARG A 189 6.74 -10.21 13.66
N GLN A 190 6.38 -11.46 13.39
CA GLN A 190 5.30 -12.18 14.04
C GLN A 190 5.74 -13.59 14.45
N PRO A 191 5.27 -14.13 15.61
CA PRO A 191 4.24 -13.58 16.45
C PRO A 191 4.71 -12.38 17.29
N SER A 192 3.93 -11.30 17.24
CA SER A 192 4.08 -10.12 18.09
C SER A 192 2.84 -9.22 17.97
N GLY A 193 2.80 -8.13 18.75
CA GLY A 193 1.77 -7.08 18.59
C GLY A 193 2.02 -6.12 17.42
N GLN A 194 3.06 -6.35 16.63
CA GLN A 194 3.37 -5.58 15.41
C GLN A 194 2.59 -6.15 14.24
N ALA A 195 1.72 -5.31 13.66
CA ALA A 195 0.97 -5.61 12.45
C ALA A 195 0.39 -4.32 11.87
N THR A 196 -0.05 -4.42 10.63
CA THR A 196 -0.80 -3.39 9.95
C THR A 196 -2.25 -3.78 9.77
N VAL A 197 -3.15 -2.88 10.17
CA VAL A 197 -4.59 -3.02 9.92
C VAL A 197 -4.92 -2.40 8.57
N ILE A 198 -5.74 -3.10 7.78
CA ILE A 198 -6.17 -2.64 6.47
C ILE A 198 -7.69 -2.57 6.40
N ASP A 199 -8.22 -1.39 6.12
CA ASP A 199 -9.63 -1.15 5.82
C ASP A 199 -9.83 -0.87 4.33
N VAL A 200 -10.87 -1.48 3.75
CA VAL A 200 -11.24 -1.30 2.34
C VAL A 200 -12.44 -0.36 2.21
N THR A 201 -12.37 0.54 1.24
CA THR A 201 -13.50 1.38 0.80
C THR A 201 -13.58 1.41 -0.74
N THR A 202 -14.79 1.21 -1.26
CA THR A 202 -15.15 1.30 -2.68
C THR A 202 -16.49 2.04 -2.80
N ASN A 203 -17.16 2.01 -3.97
CA ASN A 203 -18.55 2.47 -4.05
C ASN A 203 -19.52 1.56 -3.27
N SER A 204 -19.24 0.25 -3.24
CA SER A 204 -20.09 -0.76 -2.60
C SER A 204 -19.70 -1.11 -1.16
N THR A 205 -18.45 -0.84 -0.76
CA THR A 205 -17.90 -1.14 0.57
C THR A 205 -17.47 0.13 1.29
N THR A 206 -17.82 0.30 2.57
CA THR A 206 -17.45 1.48 3.37
C THR A 206 -16.63 1.07 4.59
N ASN A 207 -15.34 1.41 4.60
CA ASN A 207 -14.38 1.21 5.69
C ASN A 207 -14.50 -0.15 6.38
N ARG A 208 -14.49 -1.23 5.58
CA ARG A 208 -14.63 -2.60 6.07
C ARG A 208 -13.25 -3.20 6.31
N PRO A 209 -12.97 -3.77 7.51
CA PRO A 209 -11.70 -4.42 7.80
C PRO A 209 -11.47 -5.61 6.86
N LEU A 210 -10.32 -5.60 6.19
CA LEU A 210 -9.79 -6.73 5.44
C LEU A 210 -9.02 -7.64 6.39
N THR A 211 -8.07 -7.07 7.12
CA THR A 211 -7.16 -7.76 8.04
C THR A 211 -6.75 -6.87 9.22
N SER A 212 -6.40 -7.50 10.34
CA SER A 212 -5.75 -6.86 11.49
C SER A 212 -4.32 -7.33 11.73
N SER A 213 -3.80 -8.21 10.88
CA SER A 213 -2.58 -8.98 11.12
C SER A 213 -1.56 -8.86 9.99
N ALA A 214 -1.73 -7.98 9.00
CA ALA A 214 -0.78 -7.86 7.89
C ALA A 214 0.64 -7.57 8.41
N GLY A 215 1.63 -8.28 7.88
CA GLY A 215 3.00 -8.32 8.36
C GLY A 215 3.42 -9.75 8.73
N GLY A 216 4.58 -9.87 9.38
CA GLY A 216 5.23 -11.15 9.63
C GLY A 216 6.45 -11.35 8.75
N GLN A 217 7.02 -12.54 8.83
CA GLN A 217 8.23 -12.93 8.10
C GLN A 217 8.03 -14.28 7.42
N ASP A 218 7.04 -14.35 6.54
CA ASP A 218 6.62 -15.61 5.90
C ASP A 218 7.62 -16.12 4.87
N ASP A 219 8.33 -15.19 4.25
CA ASP A 219 9.38 -15.41 3.27
C ASP A 219 10.78 -15.35 3.89
N GLY A 220 10.85 -15.24 5.21
CA GLY A 220 12.06 -14.92 5.95
C GLY A 220 12.27 -15.76 7.20
N GLU A 221 13.03 -15.19 8.14
CA GLU A 221 13.37 -15.81 9.42
C GLU A 221 13.12 -14.80 10.55
N MET A 222 12.89 -15.27 11.77
CA MET A 222 12.53 -14.43 12.93
C MET A 222 13.73 -13.66 13.53
N ASP A 223 14.57 -13.08 12.68
CA ASP A 223 15.79 -12.35 13.05
C ASP A 223 15.97 -11.12 12.15
N PRO A 224 16.39 -9.96 12.69
CA PRO A 224 16.75 -8.80 11.86
C PRO A 224 17.79 -9.17 10.80
N GLY A 225 17.57 -8.71 9.58
CA GLY A 225 18.26 -9.19 8.38
C GLY A 225 17.63 -10.43 7.74
N ALA A 226 16.36 -10.69 8.03
CA ALA A 226 15.52 -11.68 7.36
C ALA A 226 14.01 -11.43 7.62
N LEU A 227 13.62 -10.25 8.10
CA LEU A 227 12.23 -9.92 8.44
C LEU A 227 11.52 -9.36 7.20
N ILE A 228 11.01 -10.25 6.36
CA ILE A 228 10.37 -9.90 5.09
C ILE A 228 9.16 -10.80 4.82
N THR A 229 8.12 -10.23 4.23
CA THR A 229 6.96 -10.93 3.70
C THR A 229 6.47 -10.24 2.41
N ALA A 230 5.98 -11.02 1.45
CA ALA A 230 5.40 -10.56 0.22
C ALA A 230 4.33 -11.52 -0.30
N GLY A 231 3.09 -11.03 -0.42
CA GLY A 231 2.00 -11.87 -0.93
C GLY A 231 2.21 -12.30 -2.38
N GLY A 232 2.25 -13.59 -2.67
CA GLY A 232 2.63 -14.07 -4.00
C GLY A 232 2.58 -15.58 -4.18
N ILE A 233 3.70 -16.13 -4.66
CA ILE A 233 3.87 -17.57 -4.87
C ILE A 233 3.75 -18.29 -3.51
N ASP A 234 3.18 -19.49 -3.53
CA ASP A 234 2.90 -20.32 -2.35
C ASP A 234 1.87 -19.78 -1.34
N ASP A 235 1.33 -18.57 -1.56
CA ASP A 235 0.29 -17.98 -0.72
C ASP A 235 -1.14 -18.27 -1.18
N ASN A 236 -2.09 -18.11 -0.27
CA ASN A 236 -3.50 -18.30 -0.53
C ASN A 236 -4.23 -16.95 -0.72
N PRO A 237 -4.82 -16.65 -1.90
CA PRO A 237 -5.54 -15.39 -2.11
C PRO A 237 -6.87 -15.27 -1.34
N ALA A 238 -7.23 -16.25 -0.52
CA ALA A 238 -8.39 -16.17 0.36
C ALA A 238 -8.12 -15.18 1.49
N ASN A 239 -8.96 -14.14 1.61
CA ASN A 239 -8.76 -13.10 2.62
C ASN A 239 -8.75 -13.69 4.05
N PRO A 240 -7.83 -13.25 4.92
CA PRO A 240 -7.72 -13.72 6.30
C PRO A 240 -8.93 -13.28 7.13
N GLY A 241 -9.05 -13.80 8.35
CA GLY A 241 -10.03 -13.29 9.29
C GLY A 241 -9.69 -11.85 9.69
N PRO A 242 -10.66 -10.93 9.68
CA PRO A 242 -10.38 -9.50 9.90
C PRO A 242 -9.95 -9.13 11.33
N PHE A 243 -9.98 -10.11 12.24
CA PHE A 243 -9.62 -9.98 13.65
C PHE A 243 -8.65 -11.08 14.08
N ASP A 244 -8.03 -11.78 13.12
CA ASP A 244 -7.03 -12.77 13.43
C ASP A 244 -5.82 -12.07 14.06
N SER A 245 -5.22 -12.72 15.06
CA SER A 245 -4.20 -12.08 15.89
C SER A 245 -2.83 -12.23 15.25
N PRO A 246 -2.03 -11.16 15.09
CA PRO A 246 -0.64 -11.27 14.68
C PRO A 246 0.25 -11.96 15.72
N GLU A 247 -0.28 -12.25 16.91
CA GLU A 247 0.39 -13.07 17.92
C GLU A 247 0.23 -14.58 17.68
N ASP A 248 -0.63 -15.01 16.75
CA ASP A 248 -0.88 -16.43 16.48
C ASP A 248 0.18 -17.05 15.55
N GLY A 249 0.94 -16.24 14.80
CA GLY A 249 2.05 -16.68 13.95
C GLY A 249 2.26 -15.73 12.77
N PRO A 250 3.36 -15.90 12.01
CA PRO A 250 3.65 -15.04 10.87
C PRO A 250 2.70 -15.33 9.69
N ARG A 251 2.35 -16.60 9.44
CA ARG A 251 1.48 -17.04 8.33
C ARG A 251 -0.02 -16.96 8.62
N ILE A 252 -0.43 -15.98 9.43
CA ILE A 252 -1.86 -15.76 9.73
C ILE A 252 -2.49 -14.86 8.66
N ASP A 253 -1.68 -13.99 8.08
CA ASP A 253 -2.00 -13.16 6.93
C ASP A 253 -0.87 -13.35 5.93
N ASP A 254 -1.17 -13.91 4.76
CA ASP A 254 -0.15 -14.20 3.75
C ASP A 254 0.07 -12.99 2.79
N GLU A 255 -0.36 -11.78 3.18
CA GLU A 255 -0.28 -10.52 2.41
C GLU A 255 -0.90 -10.55 0.99
N TYR A 256 -1.59 -11.63 0.62
CA TYR A 256 -2.17 -11.86 -0.69
C TYR A 256 -3.70 -11.96 -0.64
N TYR A 257 -4.36 -10.93 -1.16
CA TYR A 257 -5.79 -10.73 -1.00
C TYR A 257 -6.54 -10.80 -2.33
N ASN A 258 -7.73 -11.37 -2.30
CA ASN A 258 -8.69 -11.25 -3.40
C ASN A 258 -9.92 -10.45 -2.96
N LEU A 259 -9.98 -9.19 -3.37
CA LEU A 259 -11.06 -8.28 -2.99
C LEU A 259 -12.40 -8.62 -3.66
N ALA A 260 -12.41 -9.48 -4.68
CA ALA A 260 -13.64 -10.04 -5.23
C ALA A 260 -14.30 -11.06 -4.28
N LEU A 261 -13.62 -11.44 -3.20
CA LEU A 261 -14.13 -12.28 -2.11
C LEU A 261 -14.45 -11.44 -0.87
N GLY A 262 -15.20 -12.03 0.06
CA GLY A 262 -15.35 -11.51 1.43
C GLY A 262 -14.29 -12.12 2.36
N ASN A 263 -14.54 -12.06 3.67
CA ASN A 263 -13.75 -12.74 4.69
C ASN A 263 -14.65 -13.50 5.68
N SER A 264 -14.05 -14.08 6.72
CA SER A 264 -14.76 -14.90 7.71
C SER A 264 -15.87 -14.16 8.48
N ALA A 265 -15.75 -12.83 8.66
CA ALA A 265 -16.77 -12.02 9.32
C ALA A 265 -17.89 -11.56 8.38
N ASN A 266 -17.59 -11.38 7.09
CA ASN A 266 -18.56 -10.98 6.08
C ASN A 266 -18.19 -11.56 4.72
N SER A 267 -18.98 -12.52 4.24
CA SER A 267 -18.76 -13.22 2.98
C SER A 267 -19.07 -12.40 1.72
N ALA A 268 -19.68 -11.21 1.84
CA ALA A 268 -19.90 -10.33 0.70
C ALA A 268 -18.55 -9.82 0.14
N PRO A 269 -18.37 -9.72 -1.18
CA PRO A 269 -17.16 -9.17 -1.80
C PRO A 269 -16.76 -7.79 -1.28
N PHE A 270 -15.45 -7.49 -1.20
CA PHE A 270 -14.98 -6.14 -0.91
C PHE A 270 -15.16 -5.20 -2.11
N ILE A 271 -15.01 -5.72 -3.32
CA ILE A 271 -15.26 -5.00 -4.58
C ILE A 271 -16.39 -5.66 -5.36
N SER A 272 -17.30 -4.85 -5.90
CA SER A 272 -18.45 -5.29 -6.67
C SER A 272 -18.46 -4.70 -8.06
N SER A 273 -19.16 -5.36 -9.00
CA SER A 273 -19.36 -4.81 -10.35
C SER A 273 -19.94 -3.40 -10.28
N GLY A 274 -19.33 -2.47 -11.03
CA GLY A 274 -19.70 -1.07 -11.06
C GLY A 274 -18.90 -0.18 -10.12
N ASP A 275 -18.10 -0.74 -9.20
CA ASP A 275 -17.15 0.04 -8.40
C ASP A 275 -16.12 0.71 -9.34
N THR A 276 -15.74 1.94 -9.01
CA THR A 276 -14.90 2.81 -9.87
C THR A 276 -13.62 3.27 -9.17
N PHE A 277 -13.45 2.89 -7.91
CA PHE A 277 -12.24 3.17 -7.15
C PHE A 277 -12.03 2.10 -6.10
N LEU A 278 -10.77 1.95 -5.70
CA LEU A 278 -10.37 1.24 -4.49
C LEU A 278 -9.61 2.22 -3.61
N ARG A 279 -9.97 2.26 -2.34
CA ARG A 279 -9.23 2.95 -1.30
C ARG A 279 -8.89 1.97 -0.20
N LEU A 280 -7.60 1.90 0.12
CA LEU A 280 -7.08 1.12 1.23
C LEU A 280 -6.54 2.09 2.27
N LYS A 281 -7.06 1.99 3.49
CA LYS A 281 -6.52 2.70 4.64
C LYS A 281 -5.71 1.71 5.44
N MET A 282 -4.43 1.98 5.58
CA MET A 282 -3.46 1.12 6.25
C MET A 282 -2.97 1.84 7.50
N VAL A 283 -2.96 1.16 8.64
CA VAL A 283 -2.47 1.74 9.89
C VAL A 283 -1.67 0.69 10.64
N THR A 284 -0.36 0.90 10.73
CA THR A 284 0.53 0.10 11.58
C THR A 284 0.15 0.30 13.04
N GLN A 285 -0.22 -0.79 13.70
CA GLN A 285 -0.75 -0.75 15.06
C GLN A 285 0.34 -0.28 16.04
N PRO A 286 -0.02 0.59 17.01
CA PRO A 286 0.92 1.14 17.98
C PRO A 286 1.26 0.17 19.13
N MET A 287 0.94 -1.12 19.01
CA MET A 287 1.02 -2.05 20.14
C MET A 287 2.44 -2.55 20.45
N SER A 288 3.39 -2.33 19.55
CA SER A 288 4.82 -2.31 19.88
C SER A 288 5.27 -0.86 20.13
N LEU A 289 6.20 -0.64 21.07
CA LEU A 289 6.87 0.65 21.27
C LEU A 289 7.62 1.15 20.01
N SER A 290 7.70 0.29 19.00
CA SER A 290 8.32 0.53 17.71
C SER A 290 7.30 0.17 16.61
N LYS A 291 6.95 1.16 15.77
CA LYS A 291 5.95 1.04 14.71
C LYS A 291 6.68 0.71 13.41
N ASP A 292 7.08 -0.54 13.26
CA ASP A 292 8.21 -0.80 12.37
C ASP A 292 7.88 -1.59 11.10
N ASP A 293 6.60 -1.88 10.83
CA ASP A 293 6.24 -2.42 9.50
C ASP A 293 6.58 -1.39 8.42
N ASN A 294 7.51 -1.76 7.56
CA ASN A 294 7.84 -0.98 6.38
C ASN A 294 7.11 -1.57 5.17
N ILE A 295 5.86 -1.13 4.94
CA ILE A 295 5.14 -1.48 3.71
C ILE A 295 5.73 -0.65 2.57
N PHE A 296 6.53 -1.27 1.73
CA PHE A 296 7.24 -0.59 0.66
C PHE A 296 6.68 -0.86 -0.74
N GLY A 297 5.83 -1.88 -0.87
CA GLY A 297 5.23 -2.29 -2.13
C GLY A 297 3.76 -2.66 -1.99
N MET A 298 2.97 -2.29 -3.00
CA MET A 298 1.62 -2.79 -3.21
C MET A 298 1.43 -3.10 -4.69
N PHE A 299 0.99 -4.32 -4.98
CA PHE A 299 0.93 -4.86 -6.33
C PHE A 299 -0.47 -5.38 -6.60
N ILE A 300 -1.07 -4.93 -7.71
CA ILE A 300 -2.47 -5.18 -8.00
C ILE A 300 -2.58 -5.80 -9.39
N ALA A 301 -3.39 -6.85 -9.52
CA ALA A 301 -3.70 -7.47 -10.80
C ALA A 301 -5.20 -7.83 -10.87
N SER A 302 -5.90 -7.32 -11.88
CA SER A 302 -7.32 -7.63 -12.05
C SER A 302 -7.84 -7.26 -13.45
N GLY A 303 -9.03 -7.73 -13.79
CA GLY A 303 -9.78 -7.43 -15.02
C GLY A 303 -10.46 -6.05 -15.02
N PHE A 304 -9.79 -5.00 -14.54
CA PHE A 304 -10.22 -3.61 -14.72
C PHE A 304 -9.35 -2.90 -15.77
N LYS A 305 -9.85 -1.77 -16.26
CA LYS A 305 -9.10 -0.84 -17.10
C LYS A 305 -8.87 0.44 -16.32
N VAL A 306 -7.72 1.06 -16.49
CA VAL A 306 -7.48 2.41 -15.97
C VAL A 306 -7.86 3.38 -17.06
N SER A 307 -8.74 4.34 -16.76
CA SER A 307 -9.05 5.42 -17.69
C SER A 307 -7.76 6.19 -17.99
N PRO A 308 -7.45 6.57 -19.24
CA PRO A 308 -6.29 7.39 -19.52
C PRO A 308 -6.39 8.70 -18.73
N ALA A 309 -5.53 8.86 -17.72
CA ALA A 309 -5.51 10.07 -16.92
C ALA A 309 -5.21 11.27 -17.82
N PRO A 310 -6.00 12.36 -17.75
CA PRO A 310 -5.50 13.66 -18.16
C PRO A 310 -4.47 14.10 -17.10
N ASN A 311 -3.19 13.88 -17.39
CA ASN A 311 -1.99 14.21 -16.60
C ASN A 311 -1.71 13.34 -15.34
N PRO A 312 -0.45 12.90 -15.14
CA PRO A 312 0.01 12.17 -13.95
C PRO A 312 0.11 13.02 -12.66
N GLN A 313 -0.66 14.10 -12.54
CA GLN A 313 -0.80 14.90 -11.31
C GLN A 313 -2.23 14.90 -10.76
N SER A 314 -3.17 14.15 -11.33
CA SER A 314 -4.57 14.16 -10.89
C SER A 314 -4.93 13.03 -9.93
N VAL A 315 -4.02 12.64 -9.02
CA VAL A 315 -4.50 12.10 -7.74
C VAL A 315 -5.24 13.28 -7.09
N PRO A 316 -6.53 13.16 -6.75
CA PRO A 316 -7.22 14.27 -6.12
C PRO A 316 -6.48 14.61 -4.82
N GLU A 317 -5.85 15.78 -4.76
CA GLU A 317 -5.60 16.38 -3.46
C GLU A 317 -6.95 16.46 -2.76
N PRO A 318 -7.05 16.00 -1.50
CA PRO A 318 -8.32 16.05 -0.80
C PRO A 318 -8.78 17.49 -0.83
N SER A 319 -9.96 17.67 -1.42
CA SER A 319 -10.58 18.97 -1.62
C SER A 319 -10.67 19.67 -0.27
N MET A 320 -9.74 20.58 0.00
CA MET A 320 -9.93 21.64 0.98
C MET A 320 -11.02 22.54 0.40
N THR A 321 -12.28 22.11 0.54
CA THR A 321 -13.41 23.02 0.46
C THR A 321 -13.26 23.94 1.67
N LEU A 322 -12.49 25.01 1.50
CA LEU A 322 -12.37 26.14 2.40
C LEU A 322 -13.73 26.85 2.42
N GLY A 323 -14.68 26.25 3.14
CA GLY A 323 -15.91 26.88 3.58
C GLY A 323 -15.63 27.90 4.67
N ILE A 324 -14.83 28.93 4.37
CA ILE A 324 -14.74 30.15 5.19
C ILE A 324 -14.82 31.39 4.28
N PHE A 325 -15.86 31.43 3.44
CA PHE A 325 -16.45 32.69 2.97
C PHE A 325 -17.86 32.78 3.52
N GLY A 326 -17.98 32.97 4.84
CA GLY A 326 -19.30 32.99 5.50
C GLY A 326 -19.42 33.77 6.80
N ILE A 327 -18.32 34.31 7.36
CA ILE A 327 -18.39 35.11 8.61
C ILE A 327 -17.88 36.56 8.42
N GLY A 328 -17.22 36.86 7.30
CA GLY A 328 -16.81 38.23 6.97
C GLY A 328 -17.94 39.15 6.47
N ALA A 329 -19.06 38.62 5.98
CA ALA A 329 -20.12 39.42 5.39
C ALA A 329 -21.20 39.89 6.40
N ILE A 330 -21.39 39.17 7.51
CA ILE A 330 -22.39 39.57 8.54
C ILE A 330 -21.80 40.65 9.47
N GLY A 331 -20.50 40.62 9.76
CA GLY A 331 -19.82 41.68 10.53
C GLY A 331 -19.73 43.02 9.77
N ALA A 332 -19.55 42.98 8.45
CA ALA A 332 -19.50 44.17 7.62
C ALA A 332 -20.89 44.84 7.45
N LEU A 333 -21.97 44.06 7.43
CA LEU A 333 -23.35 44.57 7.35
C LEU A 333 -23.83 45.19 8.68
N LEU A 334 -23.38 44.68 9.83
CA LEU A 334 -23.68 45.29 11.13
C LEU A 334 -22.83 46.53 11.44
N SER A 335 -21.63 46.67 10.85
CA SER A 335 -20.82 47.89 10.99
C SER A 335 -21.30 49.07 10.13
N ARG A 336 -22.11 48.82 9.08
CA ARG A 336 -22.64 49.85 8.17
C ARG A 336 -24.02 50.41 8.54
N LEU A 337 -24.72 49.82 9.50
CA LEU A 337 -25.97 50.36 10.06
C LEU A 337 -25.78 51.27 11.29
N GLY A 338 -24.54 51.42 11.79
CA GLY A 338 -24.22 52.24 12.97
C GLY A 338 -23.68 53.65 12.69
N LYS A 339 -23.70 54.13 11.43
CA LYS A 339 -23.28 55.50 11.08
C LYS A 339 -24.28 56.18 10.15
N LYS A 340 -25.39 56.63 10.72
CA LYS A 340 -26.08 57.87 10.37
C LYS A 340 -26.96 58.27 11.57
N SER A 341 -26.96 59.58 11.80
CA SER A 341 -27.60 60.33 12.90
C SER A 341 -29.05 59.96 13.18
#